data_AF-A0A7C9I0T0-F1
#
_entry.id   AF-A0A7C9I0T0-F1
#
_cell.length_a   1.000
_cell.length_b   1.000
_cell.length_c   1.000
_cell.angle_alpha   90.00
_cell.angle_beta   90.00
_cell.angle_gamma   90.00
#
_symmetry.space_group_name_H-M   'P 1'
#
loop_
_entity.id
_entity.type
_entity.pdbx_description
1 polymer ?
#
loop_
_entity_poly.entity_id
_entity_poly.type
_entity_poly.pdbx_seq_one_letter_code
_entity_poly.pdbx_strand_id
1 'polypeptide(L)'
;MNRAAILLSSSLLSALMGSALAQTPLPSAPAPLTLTGIQDLTFGPPRLSVQGSTTRVVFDLPQGVDYTLAPTFTGLRLDVQGARVQPGVTAGLGASVTEIRAGAGQITLFTPFPLSLSAGWQASEATLATGARVLILELGATVSGGAAPRLQGRVLTTAPVTPGAQAVLNSPSAPSAVSAPVTDAVPPGDTIPSAKVLPPAPALPSPAASLPTPLQGRVPGTALPSALSTPRIGKNPGQTRVVLDLPPGTTYRLLPGGTGLTIELGGVTLGARSARSVSPEVREWRFAPASGGGTVTLLTPTPLGVRSGWRAQLLPPASGSAAYRLVIDLSPALADLTPLPATERVVASVPPVLATRGTAILALSASYVRPRVVIDAGHGGRDPGAVGTIVEKEVTLAVALRVRDLLSAAGVEVVLTRDSDRELHPVKSTDLQLRAAQGTPGTQLFVSIHVNAMDASTALRGYGIETWWNPNHPQSSALAGLLQRQMVAVTGAFSRGLKNSQSLSVLRNSRVPAALVEIGYTSHPVDGLNLRDANYLDRVALGLALGIREALVSGVTAGGPAVAPVAKQP
;
A
#
# COMPACT_ATOMS: atom_id res chain seq x y z
N MET A 1 18.58 -50.57 -34.88
CA MET A 1 19.49 -50.95 -35.98
C MET A 1 19.82 -49.68 -36.78
N ASN A 2 21.09 -49.55 -37.19
CA ASN A 2 21.76 -48.46 -37.95
C ASN A 2 21.89 -47.10 -37.23
N ARG A 3 23.00 -46.72 -36.55
CA ARG A 3 24.43 -46.51 -36.93
C ARG A 3 24.65 -45.51 -38.08
N ALA A 4 25.23 -44.34 -37.76
CA ALA A 4 26.52 -43.88 -38.33
C ALA A 4 27.05 -42.66 -37.56
N ALA A 5 28.27 -42.78 -37.05
CA ALA A 5 29.11 -41.71 -36.51
C ALA A 5 30.23 -41.45 -37.53
N ILE A 6 30.66 -40.20 -37.69
CA ILE A 6 31.88 -39.84 -38.42
C ILE A 6 32.70 -38.89 -37.53
N LEU A 7 33.89 -39.38 -37.18
CA LEU A 7 35.04 -38.67 -36.64
C LEU A 7 36.09 -38.59 -37.76
N LEU A 8 36.98 -37.58 -37.69
CA LEU A 8 38.35 -37.44 -38.25
C LEU A 8 38.56 -35.97 -38.62
N SER A 9 39.70 -35.29 -38.45
CA SER A 9 40.96 -35.50 -37.73
C SER A 9 41.82 -34.24 -37.96
N SER A 10 42.66 -33.88 -37.00
CA SER A 10 43.71 -32.85 -37.08
C SER A 10 44.97 -33.37 -37.80
N SER A 11 45.74 -32.50 -38.47
CA SER A 11 47.24 -32.36 -38.38
C SER A 11 47.92 -31.77 -39.65
N LEU A 12 48.70 -30.69 -39.43
CA LEU A 12 50.02 -30.30 -39.97
C LEU A 12 50.46 -30.66 -41.42
N LEU A 13 51.05 -29.71 -42.18
CA LEU A 13 52.52 -29.52 -42.31
C LEU A 13 52.91 -28.27 -43.16
N SER A 14 54.16 -27.85 -42.95
CA SER A 14 54.89 -26.61 -43.23
C SER A 14 55.35 -26.29 -44.68
N ALA A 15 55.79 -25.01 -44.80
CA ALA A 15 56.96 -24.48 -45.54
C ALA A 15 56.82 -24.09 -47.04
N LEU A 16 57.01 -22.80 -47.39
CA LEU A 16 58.30 -22.20 -47.76
C LEU A 16 58.19 -20.69 -48.13
N MET A 17 59.31 -20.00 -47.96
CA MET A 17 59.69 -18.62 -48.29
C MET A 17 59.31 -18.17 -49.72
N GLY A 18 59.18 -16.89 -50.08
CA GLY A 18 59.44 -15.60 -49.46
C GLY A 18 59.39 -14.53 -50.57
N SER A 19 59.02 -13.28 -50.24
CA SER A 19 59.32 -12.06 -51.02
C SER A 19 58.82 -10.84 -50.23
N ALA A 20 59.73 -9.93 -49.93
CA ALA A 20 59.52 -8.73 -49.13
C ALA A 20 58.92 -7.59 -49.97
N LEU A 21 57.91 -6.88 -49.44
CA LEU A 21 57.62 -5.48 -49.77
C LEU A 21 56.95 -4.79 -48.56
N ALA A 22 57.57 -3.67 -48.17
CA ALA A 22 57.30 -2.66 -47.14
C ALA A 22 55.95 -2.68 -46.36
N GLN A 23 56.04 -2.72 -45.02
CA GLN A 23 54.98 -2.30 -44.09
C GLN A 23 55.41 -1.05 -43.31
N THR A 24 54.53 -0.06 -43.32
CA THR A 24 54.56 1.18 -42.51
C THR A 24 54.67 0.88 -41.01
N PRO A 25 55.37 1.70 -40.20
CA PRO A 25 55.50 1.45 -38.78
C PRO A 25 54.15 1.59 -38.06
N LEU A 26 53.83 0.60 -37.23
CA LEU A 26 52.74 0.65 -36.26
C LEU A 26 52.96 1.81 -35.27
N PRO A 27 51.91 2.51 -34.81
CA PRO A 27 52.05 3.51 -33.76
C PRO A 27 52.55 2.84 -32.47
N SER A 28 53.58 3.44 -31.88
CA SER A 28 54.15 3.06 -30.60
C SER A 28 53.08 2.99 -29.50
N ALA A 29 53.17 1.94 -28.67
CA ALA A 29 52.37 1.83 -27.45
C ALA A 29 52.47 3.12 -26.62
N PRO A 30 51.36 3.61 -26.04
CA PRO A 30 51.40 4.80 -25.20
C PRO A 30 52.31 4.52 -23.99
N ALA A 31 53.23 5.45 -23.74
CA ALA A 31 54.08 5.43 -22.55
C ALA A 31 53.19 5.35 -21.29
N PRO A 32 53.59 4.59 -20.24
CA PRO A 32 52.84 4.58 -19.00
C PRO A 32 52.82 5.98 -18.42
N LEU A 33 51.60 6.52 -18.27
CA LEU A 33 51.37 7.73 -17.50
C LEU A 33 51.76 7.44 -16.05
N THR A 34 52.92 7.95 -15.63
CA THR A 34 53.30 8.03 -14.22
C THR A 34 52.39 9.04 -13.52
N LEU A 35 51.26 8.56 -13.00
CA LEU A 35 50.42 9.24 -12.03
C LEU A 35 51.21 9.41 -10.72
N THR A 36 51.98 10.48 -10.65
CA THR A 36 52.57 10.94 -9.39
C THR A 36 51.46 11.58 -8.56
N GLY A 37 50.95 10.86 -7.54
CA GLY A 37 50.12 11.48 -6.49
C GLY A 37 48.99 10.66 -5.85
N ILE A 38 48.70 9.42 -6.24
CA ILE A 38 47.75 8.58 -5.49
C ILE A 38 48.58 7.78 -4.48
N GLN A 39 48.50 8.13 -3.20
CA GLN A 39 48.92 7.20 -2.15
C GLN A 39 48.17 5.88 -2.35
N ASP A 40 48.82 4.72 -2.19
CA ASP A 40 48.21 3.37 -2.22
C ASP A 40 47.26 3.13 -1.02
N LEU A 41 46.42 4.12 -0.71
CA LEU A 41 45.39 4.07 0.31
C LEU A 41 44.31 3.11 -0.17
N THR A 42 44.12 2.07 0.63
CA THR A 42 43.10 1.05 0.38
C THR A 42 41.96 1.23 1.36
N PHE A 43 40.73 1.25 0.83
CA PHE A 43 39.52 1.24 1.63
C PHE A 43 39.13 -0.21 1.93
N GLY A 44 39.40 -0.63 3.17
CA GLY A 44 39.28 -2.02 3.63
C GLY A 44 37.84 -2.47 3.88
N PRO A 45 37.64 -3.77 4.16
CA PRO A 45 36.32 -4.33 4.46
C PRO A 45 35.76 -3.76 5.79
N PRO A 46 34.43 -3.65 5.93
CA PRO A 46 33.83 -3.13 7.15
C PRO A 46 33.87 -4.14 8.30
N ARG A 47 33.75 -3.62 9.53
CA ARG A 47 33.39 -4.42 10.71
C ARG A 47 31.87 -4.47 10.86
N LEU A 48 31.35 -5.62 11.26
CA LEU A 48 29.92 -5.88 11.35
C LEU A 48 29.52 -6.33 12.75
N SER A 49 28.38 -5.87 13.24
CA SER A 49 27.70 -6.45 14.40
C SER A 49 26.18 -6.46 14.19
N VAL A 50 25.52 -7.46 14.76
CA VAL A 50 24.07 -7.64 14.66
C VAL A 50 23.47 -7.57 16.07
N GLN A 51 22.44 -6.74 16.24
CA GLN A 51 21.69 -6.64 17.50
C GLN A 51 20.19 -6.65 17.18
N GLY A 52 19.53 -7.77 17.46
CA GLY A 52 18.12 -7.97 17.11
C GLY A 52 17.89 -7.90 15.61
N SER A 53 17.00 -6.99 15.18
CA SER A 53 16.69 -6.72 13.76
C SER A 53 17.54 -5.61 13.15
N THR A 54 18.60 -5.14 13.82
CA THR A 54 19.48 -4.08 13.30
C THR A 54 20.87 -4.62 13.02
N THR A 55 21.42 -4.28 11.86
CA THR A 55 22.82 -4.55 11.50
C THR A 55 23.60 -3.24 11.55
N ARG A 56 24.68 -3.21 12.33
CA ARG A 56 25.64 -2.10 12.39
C ARG A 56 26.84 -2.43 11.51
N VAL A 57 27.20 -1.50 10.62
CA VAL A 57 28.33 -1.60 9.70
C VAL A 57 29.27 -0.42 9.93
N VAL A 58 30.55 -0.71 10.19
CA VAL A 58 31.56 0.30 10.52
C VAL A 58 32.69 0.25 9.51
N PHE A 59 32.93 1.37 8.83
CA PHE A 59 34.05 1.56 7.92
C PHE A 59 35.12 2.44 8.59
N ASP A 60 36.39 2.08 8.43
CA ASP A 60 37.50 2.96 8.76
C ASP A 60 37.65 4.02 7.66
N LEU A 61 37.91 5.27 8.06
CA LEU A 61 38.11 6.40 7.15
C LEU A 61 39.56 6.89 7.26
N PRO A 62 40.48 6.37 6.42
CA PRO A 62 41.85 6.86 6.36
C PRO A 62 41.90 8.36 6.05
N GLN A 63 42.98 9.02 6.47
CA GLN A 63 43.19 10.43 6.15
C GLN A 63 43.25 10.62 4.63
N GLY A 64 42.49 11.58 4.09
CA GLY A 64 42.40 11.85 2.65
C GLY A 64 41.29 11.10 1.92
N VAL A 65 40.54 10.21 2.58
CA VAL A 65 39.36 9.55 2.00
C VAL A 65 38.12 10.41 2.19
N ASP A 66 37.35 10.55 1.11
CA ASP A 66 36.02 11.15 1.12
C ASP A 66 34.96 10.17 0.59
N TYR A 67 33.68 10.42 0.87
CA TYR A 67 32.60 9.54 0.44
C TYR A 67 31.26 10.25 0.33
N THR A 68 30.37 9.68 -0.50
CA THR A 68 28.93 10.03 -0.52
C THR A 68 28.05 8.82 -0.27
N LEU A 69 26.91 9.06 0.36
CA LEU A 69 25.90 8.05 0.67
C LEU A 69 24.68 8.26 -0.23
N ALA A 70 24.22 7.20 -0.88
CA ALA A 70 23.00 7.22 -1.67
C ALA A 70 22.09 6.07 -1.21
N PRO A 71 21.02 6.36 -0.43
CA PRO A 71 20.00 5.36 -0.18
C PRO A 71 19.37 4.97 -1.52
N THR A 72 19.26 3.66 -1.75
CA THR A 72 18.74 3.07 -2.97
C THR A 72 17.60 2.13 -2.64
N PHE A 73 16.89 1.70 -3.68
CA PHE A 73 15.84 0.70 -3.57
C PHE A 73 16.33 -0.64 -3.01
N THR A 74 17.57 -1.02 -3.31
CA THR A 74 18.15 -2.31 -2.91
C THR A 74 19.02 -2.21 -1.65
N GLY A 75 19.11 -1.03 -1.02
CA GLY A 75 19.91 -0.79 0.18
C GLY A 75 20.73 0.50 0.09
N LEU A 76 21.92 0.55 0.65
CA LEU A 76 22.71 1.78 0.76
C LEU A 76 23.96 1.70 -0.12
N ARG A 77 24.14 2.68 -1.02
CA ARG A 77 25.38 2.82 -1.79
C ARG A 77 26.30 3.84 -1.14
N LEU A 78 27.57 3.50 -1.06
CA LEU A 78 28.68 4.34 -0.63
C LEU A 78 29.64 4.51 -1.81
N ASP A 79 29.78 5.74 -2.30
CA ASP A 79 30.76 6.09 -3.34
C ASP A 79 32.01 6.65 -2.64
N VAL A 80 33.18 6.01 -2.81
CA VAL A 80 34.43 6.34 -2.11
C VAL A 80 35.39 7.08 -3.05
N GLN A 81 35.98 8.16 -2.55
CA GLN A 81 36.97 8.99 -3.25
C GLN A 81 38.27 9.05 -2.45
N GLY A 82 39.40 9.14 -3.15
CA GLY A 82 40.73 9.25 -2.50
C GLY A 82 41.33 7.93 -1.99
N ALA A 83 40.67 6.79 -2.20
CA ALA A 83 41.21 5.46 -1.92
C ALA A 83 40.72 4.40 -2.91
N ARG A 84 41.50 3.33 -3.09
CA ARG A 84 41.10 2.14 -3.85
C ARG A 84 40.21 1.26 -2.98
N VAL A 85 38.97 1.02 -3.41
CA VAL A 85 38.08 0.02 -2.80
C VAL A 85 38.52 -1.38 -3.23
N GLN A 86 38.81 -2.27 -2.28
CA GLN A 86 39.11 -3.67 -2.58
C GLN A 86 37.87 -4.38 -3.14
N PRO A 87 37.95 -5.00 -4.33
CA PRO A 87 36.85 -5.79 -4.85
C PRO A 87 36.51 -6.97 -3.94
N GLY A 88 35.22 -7.18 -3.67
CA GLY A 88 34.80 -8.27 -2.80
C GLY A 88 33.28 -8.40 -2.73
N VAL A 89 32.82 -9.61 -2.43
CA VAL A 89 31.41 -9.91 -2.15
C VAL A 89 31.35 -10.64 -0.81
N THR A 90 30.51 -10.16 0.09
CA THR A 90 30.25 -10.81 1.37
C THR A 90 28.75 -10.99 1.52
N ALA A 91 28.30 -12.23 1.62
CA ALA A 91 26.88 -12.58 1.72
C ALA A 91 26.56 -13.19 3.11
N GLY A 92 25.27 -13.23 3.47
CA GLY A 92 24.81 -13.88 4.70
C GLY A 92 25.04 -13.05 5.96
N LEU A 93 24.93 -11.72 5.86
CA LEU A 93 25.36 -10.75 6.88
C LEU A 93 24.31 -10.39 7.95
N GLY A 94 23.15 -11.06 7.94
CA GLY A 94 22.08 -10.90 8.91
C GLY A 94 20.73 -10.55 8.29
N ALA A 95 19.74 -10.22 9.14
CA ALA A 95 18.36 -9.96 8.72
C ALA A 95 18.17 -8.60 8.03
N SER A 96 19.07 -7.64 8.23
CA SER A 96 18.91 -6.26 7.74
C SER A 96 19.94 -5.84 6.70
N VAL A 97 21.07 -6.53 6.61
CA VAL A 97 22.00 -6.45 5.48
C VAL A 97 22.23 -7.86 4.98
N THR A 98 21.83 -8.15 3.75
CA THR A 98 21.90 -9.49 3.16
C THR A 98 23.23 -9.74 2.45
N GLU A 99 23.80 -8.69 1.87
CA GLU A 99 25.01 -8.75 1.06
C GLU A 99 25.75 -7.40 1.08
N ILE A 100 27.07 -7.42 1.00
CA ILE A 100 27.91 -6.25 0.69
C ILE A 100 28.70 -6.56 -0.58
N ARG A 101 28.61 -5.67 -1.58
CA ARG A 101 29.44 -5.72 -2.79
C ARG A 101 30.36 -4.51 -2.83
N ALA A 102 31.65 -4.74 -3.01
CA ALA A 102 32.67 -3.72 -3.11
C ALA A 102 33.41 -3.84 -4.46
N GLY A 103 33.67 -2.71 -5.11
CA GLY A 103 34.42 -2.66 -6.38
C GLY A 103 34.29 -1.33 -7.10
N ALA A 104 35.25 -1.00 -7.97
CA ALA A 104 35.24 0.21 -8.81
C ALA A 104 34.99 1.54 -8.04
N GLY A 105 35.51 1.66 -6.81
CA GLY A 105 35.30 2.83 -5.96
C GLY A 105 33.94 2.89 -5.26
N GLN A 106 33.13 1.83 -5.35
CA GLN A 106 31.79 1.77 -4.77
C GLN A 106 31.64 0.60 -3.81
N ILE A 107 30.82 0.80 -2.79
CA ILE A 107 30.36 -0.24 -1.88
C ILE A 107 28.84 -0.18 -1.79
N THR A 108 28.15 -1.29 -2.02
CA THR A 108 26.70 -1.39 -1.89
C THR A 108 26.34 -2.37 -0.79
N LEU A 109 25.60 -1.90 0.21
CA LEU A 109 25.00 -2.70 1.26
C LEU A 109 23.58 -3.04 0.83
N PHE A 110 23.28 -4.32 0.63
CA PHE A 110 21.96 -4.77 0.21
C PHE A 110 21.05 -5.01 1.41
N THR A 111 19.83 -4.50 1.36
CA THR A 111 18.82 -4.63 2.42
C THR A 111 17.55 -5.28 1.86
N PRO A 112 16.80 -6.06 2.67
CA PRO A 112 15.53 -6.68 2.23
C PRO A 112 14.34 -5.69 2.22
N PHE A 113 14.58 -4.44 2.57
CA PHE A 113 13.63 -3.32 2.60
C PHE A 113 14.29 -2.09 1.96
N PRO A 114 13.53 -1.17 1.33
CA PRO A 114 14.13 -0.02 0.68
C PRO A 114 14.60 1.00 1.73
N LEU A 115 15.62 1.79 1.37
CA LEU A 115 16.04 2.92 2.19
C LEU A 115 15.51 4.22 1.57
N SER A 116 15.00 5.12 2.39
CA SER A 116 14.69 6.50 1.98
C SER A 116 15.76 7.46 2.49
N LEU A 117 15.59 8.77 2.36
CA LEU A 117 16.54 9.73 2.97
C LEU A 117 16.57 9.66 4.51
N SER A 118 15.51 9.15 5.14
CA SER A 118 15.36 9.18 6.61
C SER A 118 14.92 7.85 7.23
N ALA A 119 14.51 6.86 6.46
CA ALA A 119 13.96 5.60 6.95
C ALA A 119 14.76 4.38 6.47
N GLY A 120 14.84 3.38 7.34
CA GLY A 120 15.55 2.12 7.11
C GLY A 120 17.03 2.14 7.52
N TRP A 121 17.57 3.33 7.83
CA TRP A 121 18.97 3.50 8.20
C TRP A 121 19.23 4.79 8.98
N GLN A 122 20.39 4.82 9.63
CA GLN A 122 21.02 6.06 10.09
C GLN A 122 22.53 6.02 9.92
N ALA A 123 23.16 7.18 9.74
CA ALA A 123 24.61 7.31 9.59
C ALA A 123 25.21 8.40 10.49
N SER A 124 26.37 8.09 11.05
CA SER A 124 27.18 9.01 11.87
C SER A 124 28.68 8.79 11.64
N GLU A 125 29.50 9.76 12.01
CA GLU A 125 30.96 9.62 12.07
C GLU A 125 31.45 9.76 13.50
N ALA A 126 32.53 9.06 13.84
CA ALA A 126 33.23 9.19 15.11
C ALA A 126 34.75 9.23 14.92
N THR A 127 35.46 9.82 15.88
CA THR A 127 36.92 9.73 16.00
C THR A 127 37.24 8.88 17.22
N LEU A 128 37.98 7.79 17.02
CA LEU A 128 38.41 6.89 18.07
C LEU A 128 39.50 7.55 18.94
N ALA A 129 39.72 7.01 20.14
CA ALA A 129 40.77 7.49 21.04
C ALA A 129 42.19 7.43 20.41
N THR A 130 42.37 6.58 19.40
CA THR A 130 43.59 6.46 18.60
C THR A 130 43.77 7.57 17.56
N GLY A 131 42.78 8.47 17.43
CA GLY A 131 42.74 9.50 16.38
C GLY A 131 42.15 9.05 15.05
N ALA A 132 41.80 7.76 14.90
CA ALA A 132 41.23 7.23 13.65
C ALA A 132 39.75 7.63 13.47
N ARG A 133 39.36 8.04 12.26
CA ARG A 133 37.97 8.34 11.90
C ARG A 133 37.24 7.09 11.43
N VAL A 134 35.95 6.98 11.75
CA VAL A 134 35.08 5.88 11.31
C VAL A 134 33.72 6.39 10.84
N LEU A 135 33.17 5.77 9.80
CA LEU A 135 31.77 5.89 9.39
C LEU A 135 30.97 4.73 10.00
N ILE A 136 29.90 5.06 10.71
CA ILE A 136 29.01 4.09 11.36
C ILE A 136 27.65 4.17 10.67
N LEU A 137 27.20 3.02 10.17
CA LEU A 137 25.89 2.82 9.55
C LEU A 137 25.09 1.84 10.38
N GLU A 138 23.84 2.17 10.69
CA GLU A 138 22.90 1.24 11.30
C GLU A 138 21.72 1.04 10.36
N LEU A 139 21.43 -0.21 10.01
CA LEU A 139 20.40 -0.56 9.05
C LEU A 139 19.39 -1.51 9.69
N GLY A 140 18.11 -1.20 9.51
CA GLY A 140 17.00 -2.00 10.04
C GLY A 140 15.66 -1.41 9.63
N ALA A 141 14.66 -2.25 9.41
CA ALA A 141 13.34 -1.83 8.92
C ALA A 141 12.64 -0.79 9.81
N THR A 142 12.97 -0.78 11.11
CA THR A 142 12.44 0.17 12.11
C THR A 142 13.41 1.31 12.44
N VAL A 143 14.62 1.31 11.86
CA VAL A 143 15.61 2.37 12.07
C VAL A 143 15.18 3.60 11.28
N SER A 144 15.30 4.77 11.88
CA SER A 144 15.03 6.06 11.25
C SER A 144 16.04 7.09 11.73
N GLY A 145 16.34 8.08 10.90
CA GLY A 145 17.29 9.14 11.20
C GLY A 145 18.06 9.62 9.97
N GLY A 146 18.30 8.74 8.98
CA GLY A 146 19.11 9.09 7.81
C GLY A 146 20.52 9.53 8.20
N ALA A 147 21.14 10.39 7.40
CA ALA A 147 22.42 10.97 7.77
C ALA A 147 22.27 12.03 8.87
N ALA A 148 23.13 11.96 9.89
CA ALA A 148 23.23 13.00 10.93
C ALA A 148 23.42 14.40 10.30
N PRO A 149 23.03 15.51 10.97
CA PRO A 149 23.06 16.85 10.38
C PRO A 149 24.37 17.25 9.71
N ARG A 150 25.52 16.83 10.27
CA ARG A 150 26.86 17.10 9.72
C ARG A 150 27.19 16.32 8.43
N LEU A 151 26.40 15.29 8.12
CA LEU A 151 26.57 14.39 6.99
C LEU A 151 25.51 14.60 5.90
N GLN A 152 24.50 15.46 6.11
CA GLN A 152 23.44 15.69 5.13
C GLN A 152 23.96 16.17 3.77
N GLY A 153 25.01 17.00 3.75
CA GLY A 153 25.68 17.45 2.52
C GLY A 153 26.45 16.36 1.76
N ARG A 154 26.55 15.15 2.33
CA ARG A 154 27.18 13.96 1.72
C ARG A 154 26.14 12.95 1.23
N VAL A 155 24.83 13.23 1.36
CA VAL A 155 23.75 12.36 0.90
C VAL A 155 23.24 12.81 -0.46
N LEU A 156 23.26 11.90 -1.44
CA LEU A 156 22.71 12.15 -2.77
C LEU A 156 21.26 11.68 -2.83
N THR A 157 20.37 12.53 -3.35
CA THR A 157 18.94 12.21 -3.55
C THR A 157 18.69 11.28 -4.75
N THR A 158 19.67 11.14 -5.64
CA THR A 158 19.67 10.24 -6.80
C THR A 158 21.09 9.79 -7.12
N ALA A 159 21.27 8.53 -7.49
CA ALA A 159 22.51 8.07 -8.13
C ALA A 159 22.74 8.86 -9.43
N PRO A 160 23.98 9.31 -9.76
CA PRO A 160 24.23 9.95 -11.05
C PRO A 160 23.92 8.97 -12.20
N VAL A 161 23.12 9.42 -13.17
CA VAL A 161 22.71 8.64 -14.35
C VAL A 161 23.47 9.14 -15.58
N THR A 162 23.79 8.25 -16.52
CA THR A 162 24.52 8.54 -17.76
C THR A 162 23.78 9.51 -18.71
N PRO A 163 24.50 10.23 -19.61
CA PRO A 163 23.97 11.36 -20.40
C PRO A 163 22.74 11.06 -21.28
N GLY A 164 22.51 9.81 -21.69
CA GLY A 164 21.35 9.44 -22.51
C GLY A 164 20.00 9.58 -21.81
N ALA A 165 19.97 9.52 -20.47
CA ALA A 165 18.75 9.75 -19.68
C ALA A 165 18.44 11.24 -19.47
N GLN A 166 19.45 12.11 -19.59
CA GLN A 166 19.33 13.57 -19.42
C GLN A 166 18.40 14.19 -20.48
N ALA A 167 18.35 13.61 -21.69
CA ALA A 167 17.51 14.09 -22.78
C ALA A 167 16.00 13.87 -22.53
N VAL A 168 15.63 12.87 -21.72
CA VAL A 168 14.23 12.61 -21.34
C VAL A 168 13.80 13.49 -20.16
N LEU A 169 14.73 13.78 -19.24
CA LEU A 169 14.51 14.64 -18.06
C LEU A 169 14.39 16.13 -18.38
N ASN A 170 14.99 16.61 -19.47
CA ASN A 170 14.95 18.03 -19.86
C ASN A 170 13.66 18.44 -20.61
N SER A 171 12.67 17.54 -20.74
CA SER A 171 11.35 17.93 -21.24
C SER A 171 10.58 18.62 -20.10
N PRO A 172 10.19 19.90 -20.25
CA PRO A 172 9.55 20.64 -19.17
C PRO A 172 8.18 20.02 -18.86
N SER A 173 8.06 19.39 -17.69
CA SER A 173 6.77 19.08 -17.08
C SER A 173 6.37 20.28 -16.23
N ALA A 174 5.29 20.96 -16.63
CA ALA A 174 4.73 22.07 -15.89
C ALA A 174 4.30 21.61 -14.48
N PRO A 175 4.44 22.46 -13.44
CA PRO A 175 4.09 22.08 -12.08
C PRO A 175 2.57 22.06 -11.94
N SER A 176 2.00 20.91 -11.61
CA SER A 176 0.65 20.86 -11.02
C SER A 176 0.77 20.51 -9.55
N ALA A 177 1.00 21.56 -8.76
CA ALA A 177 0.64 21.57 -7.36
C ALA A 177 -0.88 21.68 -7.28
N VAL A 178 -1.59 20.60 -6.96
CA VAL A 178 -2.99 20.72 -6.52
C VAL A 178 -3.30 19.63 -5.49
N SER A 179 -2.97 19.93 -4.24
CA SER A 179 -3.80 19.50 -3.11
C SER A 179 -5.07 20.33 -3.15
N ALA A 180 -6.08 19.88 -3.89
CA ALA A 180 -7.42 20.47 -3.85
C ALA A 180 -8.28 19.66 -2.88
N PRO A 181 -9.08 20.32 -2.03
CA PRO A 181 -10.22 19.67 -1.39
C PRO A 181 -11.20 19.21 -2.48
N VAL A 182 -11.81 18.05 -2.27
CA VAL A 182 -12.96 17.58 -3.04
C VAL A 182 -14.04 18.67 -2.94
N THR A 183 -14.20 19.45 -3.99
CA THR A 183 -15.21 20.52 -4.06
C THR A 183 -16.31 20.05 -4.98
N ASP A 184 -17.56 20.31 -4.60
CA ASP A 184 -18.80 19.95 -5.30
C ASP A 184 -18.97 20.64 -6.68
N ALA A 185 -17.89 21.12 -7.30
CA ALA A 185 -17.91 21.83 -8.57
C ALA A 185 -17.45 20.91 -9.71
N VAL A 186 -18.43 20.39 -10.45
CA VAL A 186 -18.23 19.63 -11.68
C VAL A 186 -17.49 20.50 -12.72
N PRO A 187 -16.52 19.98 -13.48
CA PRO A 187 -15.87 20.72 -14.55
C PRO A 187 -16.87 21.34 -15.56
N PRO A 188 -16.58 22.53 -16.11
CA PRO A 188 -17.46 23.18 -17.08
C PRO A 188 -17.73 22.30 -18.31
N GLY A 189 -19.01 22.06 -18.62
CA GLY A 189 -19.45 21.30 -19.80
C GLY A 189 -19.92 19.87 -19.52
N ASP A 190 -19.75 19.38 -18.30
CA ASP A 190 -20.31 18.10 -17.85
C ASP A 190 -21.76 18.27 -17.36
N THR A 191 -22.65 17.42 -17.85
CA THR A 191 -24.00 17.27 -17.28
C THR A 191 -24.03 16.02 -16.40
N ILE A 192 -23.96 16.19 -15.08
CA ILE A 192 -24.20 15.07 -14.15
C ILE A 192 -25.71 14.88 -14.00
N PRO A 193 -26.27 13.69 -14.31
CA PRO A 193 -27.66 13.39 -14.03
C PRO A 193 -27.98 13.65 -12.56
N SER A 194 -29.16 14.19 -12.26
CA SER A 194 -29.60 14.35 -10.87
C SER A 194 -29.49 13.00 -10.15
N ALA A 195 -28.85 13.00 -8.98
CA ALA A 195 -28.75 11.81 -8.15
C ALA A 195 -30.16 11.23 -7.91
N LYS A 196 -30.29 9.90 -7.98
CA LYS A 196 -31.52 9.24 -7.52
C LYS A 196 -31.81 9.68 -6.09
N VAL A 197 -33.08 9.82 -5.71
CA VAL A 197 -33.44 10.15 -4.32
C VAL A 197 -33.01 8.99 -3.43
N LEU A 198 -31.88 9.16 -2.74
CA LEU A 198 -31.34 8.16 -1.82
C LEU A 198 -31.94 8.32 -0.42
N PRO A 199 -31.94 7.24 0.40
CA PRO A 199 -32.26 7.36 1.80
C PRO A 199 -31.35 8.41 2.47
N PRO A 200 -31.88 9.27 3.35
CA PRO A 200 -31.08 10.30 4.00
C PRO A 200 -29.98 9.69 4.86
N ALA A 201 -28.82 10.34 4.86
CA ALA A 201 -27.71 9.96 5.74
C ALA A 201 -28.10 10.15 7.22
N PRO A 202 -27.72 9.22 8.13
CA PRO A 202 -27.97 9.39 9.54
C PRO A 202 -27.13 10.54 10.11
N ALA A 203 -27.71 11.29 11.05
CA ALA A 203 -26.96 12.31 11.79
C ALA A 203 -25.88 11.64 12.65
N LEU A 204 -24.61 11.90 12.32
CA LEU A 204 -23.49 11.41 13.12
C LEU A 204 -23.38 12.22 14.43
N PRO A 205 -23.01 11.60 15.56
CA PRO A 205 -23.08 12.23 16.89
C PRO A 205 -21.98 13.28 17.12
N SER A 206 -20.97 13.35 16.23
CA SER A 206 -19.91 14.35 16.28
C SER A 206 -19.27 14.59 14.89
N PRO A 207 -18.81 15.82 14.59
CA PRO A 207 -17.95 16.12 13.45
C PRO A 207 -16.55 15.48 13.55
N ALA A 208 -16.14 14.99 14.74
CA ALA A 208 -14.86 14.31 14.95
C ALA A 208 -14.94 12.79 14.66
N ALA A 209 -15.57 12.40 13.55
CA ALA A 209 -15.78 11.00 13.17
C ALA A 209 -14.46 10.22 12.93
N SER A 210 -13.35 10.92 12.74
CA SER A 210 -12.01 10.37 12.55
C SER A 210 -11.31 9.97 13.85
N LEU A 211 -11.83 10.36 15.02
CA LEU A 211 -11.26 9.94 16.30
C LEU A 211 -11.67 8.50 16.64
N PRO A 212 -10.72 7.63 17.06
CA PRO A 212 -11.06 6.29 17.51
C PRO A 212 -12.04 6.35 18.69
N THR A 213 -13.02 5.45 18.68
CA THR A 213 -13.92 5.29 19.82
C THR A 213 -13.14 4.79 21.04
N PRO A 214 -13.22 5.47 22.20
CA PRO A 214 -12.65 4.96 23.44
C PRO A 214 -13.32 3.65 23.85
N LEU A 215 -12.54 2.57 23.95
CA LEU A 215 -13.06 1.25 24.34
C LEU A 215 -13.40 1.15 25.82
N GLN A 216 -13.02 2.12 26.64
CA GLN A 216 -13.38 2.16 28.05
C GLN A 216 -13.43 3.60 28.55
N GLY A 217 -14.15 3.82 29.63
CA GLY A 217 -14.24 5.14 30.24
C GLY A 217 -14.95 5.13 31.59
N ARG A 218 -14.98 6.30 32.21
CA ARG A 218 -15.71 6.56 33.45
C ARG A 218 -16.51 7.84 33.29
N VAL A 219 -17.78 7.78 33.67
CA VAL A 219 -18.66 8.94 33.71
C VAL A 219 -18.22 9.86 34.85
N PRO A 220 -18.04 11.18 34.60
CA PRO A 220 -17.72 12.14 35.64
C PRO A 220 -18.73 12.16 36.80
N GLY A 221 -18.26 12.49 37.99
CA GLY A 221 -19.06 12.60 39.21
C GLY A 221 -18.98 11.38 40.12
N THR A 222 -19.62 11.51 41.29
CA THR A 222 -19.60 10.49 42.34
C THR A 222 -20.59 9.37 42.02
N ALA A 223 -20.15 8.12 42.15
CA ALA A 223 -21.01 6.97 41.92
C ALA A 223 -22.13 6.92 42.96
N LEU A 224 -23.37 6.98 42.49
CA LEU A 224 -24.56 6.73 43.30
C LEU A 224 -25.25 5.47 42.75
N PRO A 225 -25.46 4.42 43.57
CA PRO A 225 -26.14 3.21 43.13
C PRO A 225 -27.49 3.54 42.51
N SER A 226 -27.58 3.40 41.20
CA SER A 226 -28.77 3.75 40.42
C SER A 226 -29.05 2.63 39.44
N ALA A 227 -30.33 2.30 39.29
CA ALA A 227 -30.76 1.32 38.31
C ALA A 227 -30.56 1.91 36.90
N LEU A 228 -29.94 1.13 36.01
CA LEU A 228 -29.83 1.51 34.61
C LEU A 228 -31.23 1.50 33.96
N SER A 229 -31.53 2.44 33.07
CA SER A 229 -32.76 2.38 32.26
C SER A 229 -32.63 1.35 31.12
N THR A 230 -33.73 1.03 30.44
CA THR A 230 -33.64 0.31 29.18
C THR A 230 -32.93 1.17 28.12
N PRO A 231 -32.23 0.57 27.14
CA PRO A 231 -31.59 1.33 26.09
C PRO A 231 -32.63 2.09 25.25
N ARG A 232 -32.35 3.34 24.91
CA ARG A 232 -33.13 4.06 23.88
C ARG A 232 -32.63 3.66 22.51
N ILE A 233 -33.55 3.33 21.60
CA ILE A 233 -33.23 2.86 20.25
C ILE A 233 -33.72 3.89 19.23
N GLY A 234 -32.80 4.44 18.43
CA GLY A 234 -33.11 5.26 17.26
C GLY A 234 -32.81 4.48 15.98
N LYS A 235 -33.79 4.34 15.09
CA LYS A 235 -33.63 3.62 13.81
C LYS A 235 -33.47 4.64 12.69
N ASN A 236 -32.37 4.56 11.96
CA ASN A 236 -32.08 5.38 10.80
C ASN A 236 -31.81 4.48 9.58
N PRO A 237 -31.89 5.00 8.34
CA PRO A 237 -31.57 4.21 7.15
C PRO A 237 -30.13 3.66 7.20
N GLY A 238 -30.01 2.33 7.26
CA GLY A 238 -28.73 1.61 7.30
C GLY A 238 -27.93 1.79 8.59
N GLN A 239 -28.53 2.30 9.67
CA GLN A 239 -27.87 2.48 10.96
C GLN A 239 -28.88 2.42 12.12
N THR A 240 -28.52 1.72 13.19
CA THR A 240 -29.26 1.76 14.45
C THR A 240 -28.42 2.42 15.54
N ARG A 241 -28.99 3.43 16.20
CA ARG A 241 -28.41 4.11 17.37
C ARG A 241 -28.98 3.51 18.64
N VAL A 242 -28.10 3.09 19.54
CA VAL A 242 -28.40 2.63 20.89
C VAL A 242 -27.85 3.65 21.88
N VAL A 243 -28.67 4.12 22.81
CA VAL A 243 -28.23 5.05 23.85
C VAL A 243 -28.47 4.46 25.23
N LEU A 244 -27.40 4.37 26.01
CA LEU A 244 -27.45 4.04 27.44
C LEU A 244 -27.31 5.33 28.24
N ASP A 245 -28.27 5.61 29.12
CA ASP A 245 -28.17 6.70 30.08
C ASP A 245 -27.36 6.20 31.28
N LEU A 246 -26.10 6.61 31.36
CA LEU A 246 -25.15 6.20 32.39
C LEU A 246 -25.15 7.22 33.54
N PRO A 247 -25.50 6.81 34.78
CA PRO A 247 -25.39 7.65 35.97
C PRO A 247 -23.95 8.13 36.22
N PRO A 248 -23.75 9.24 36.96
CA PRO A 248 -22.44 9.69 37.40
C PRO A 248 -21.63 8.57 38.07
N GLY A 249 -20.31 8.54 37.80
CA GLY A 249 -19.39 7.55 38.37
C GLY A 249 -19.40 6.16 37.71
N THR A 250 -20.33 5.87 36.80
CA THR A 250 -20.40 4.61 36.04
C THR A 250 -19.11 4.37 35.26
N THR A 251 -18.53 3.18 35.35
CA THR A 251 -17.45 2.74 34.44
C THR A 251 -18.04 1.90 33.32
N TYR A 252 -17.44 1.97 32.13
CA TYR A 252 -17.82 1.13 31.02
C TYR A 252 -16.60 0.61 30.26
N ARG A 253 -16.74 -0.58 29.67
CA ARG A 253 -15.80 -1.17 28.72
C ARG A 253 -16.55 -1.80 27.55
N LEU A 254 -16.14 -1.49 26.33
CA LEU A 254 -16.73 -1.90 25.06
C LEU A 254 -15.87 -2.99 24.44
N LEU A 255 -16.49 -4.14 24.20
CA LEU A 255 -15.86 -5.36 23.72
C LEU A 255 -16.57 -5.79 22.43
N PRO A 256 -16.16 -5.28 21.26
CA PRO A 256 -16.68 -5.76 19.99
C PRO A 256 -16.17 -7.17 19.70
N GLY A 257 -16.97 -7.97 19.01
CA GLY A 257 -16.61 -9.33 18.65
C GLY A 257 -17.53 -9.95 17.60
N GLY A 258 -17.40 -11.27 17.42
CA GLY A 258 -18.08 -12.02 16.36
C GLY A 258 -19.61 -12.01 16.42
N THR A 259 -20.18 -11.77 17.60
CA THR A 259 -21.63 -11.75 17.85
C THR A 259 -22.18 -10.35 18.10
N GLY A 260 -21.36 -9.31 17.98
CA GLY A 260 -21.78 -7.92 18.21
C GLY A 260 -20.95 -7.23 19.29
N LEU A 261 -21.60 -6.43 20.12
CA LEU A 261 -20.94 -5.59 21.11
C LEU A 261 -21.33 -6.00 22.52
N THR A 262 -20.35 -6.33 23.37
CA THR A 262 -20.56 -6.45 24.81
C THR A 262 -20.09 -5.19 25.51
N ILE A 263 -20.91 -4.67 26.41
CA ILE A 263 -20.65 -3.47 27.20
C ILE A 263 -20.62 -3.93 28.66
N GLU A 264 -19.43 -3.98 29.25
CA GLU A 264 -19.28 -4.21 30.69
C GLU A 264 -19.51 -2.89 31.43
N LEU A 265 -20.35 -2.90 32.45
CA LEU A 265 -20.70 -1.72 33.24
C LEU A 265 -20.39 -1.97 34.72
N GLY A 266 -19.80 -0.98 35.39
CA GLY A 266 -19.55 -0.98 36.82
C GLY A 266 -20.13 0.25 37.52
N GLY A 267 -20.49 0.11 38.80
CA GLY A 267 -21.07 1.19 39.59
C GLY A 267 -22.56 1.46 39.33
N VAL A 268 -23.25 0.52 38.68
CA VAL A 268 -24.69 0.59 38.35
C VAL A 268 -25.38 -0.72 38.70
N THR A 269 -26.69 -0.68 38.93
CA THR A 269 -27.51 -1.88 39.12
C THR A 269 -28.28 -2.19 37.85
N LEU A 270 -28.21 -3.45 37.38
CA LEU A 270 -28.99 -3.93 36.24
C LEU A 270 -30.06 -4.91 36.74
N GLY A 271 -31.25 -4.86 36.14
CA GLY A 271 -32.19 -5.98 36.14
C GLY A 271 -31.96 -6.85 34.91
N ALA A 272 -32.22 -8.16 35.00
CA ALA A 272 -32.20 -9.03 33.84
C ALA A 272 -33.37 -8.69 32.91
N ARG A 273 -33.07 -8.31 31.66
CA ARG A 273 -34.05 -7.91 30.64
C ARG A 273 -33.45 -7.99 29.25
N SER A 274 -34.28 -8.19 28.24
CA SER A 274 -33.86 -8.20 26.84
C SER A 274 -35.00 -7.77 25.92
N ALA A 275 -34.66 -7.43 24.68
CA ALA A 275 -35.62 -7.32 23.60
C ALA A 275 -35.00 -7.85 22.30
N ARG A 276 -35.81 -8.58 21.52
CA ARG A 276 -35.46 -9.15 20.22
C ARG A 276 -36.13 -8.38 19.08
N SER A 277 -35.72 -8.68 17.85
CA SER A 277 -36.25 -8.06 16.62
C SER A 277 -36.15 -6.53 16.67
N VAL A 278 -35.03 -6.01 17.19
CA VAL A 278 -34.86 -4.58 17.47
C VAL A 278 -34.77 -3.80 16.15
N SER A 279 -33.91 -4.23 15.22
CA SER A 279 -33.64 -3.58 13.93
C SER A 279 -32.86 -4.53 12.99
N PRO A 280 -32.64 -4.16 11.72
CA PRO A 280 -31.72 -4.91 10.86
C PRO A 280 -30.27 -4.96 11.40
N GLU A 281 -29.75 -3.87 11.97
CA GLU A 281 -28.36 -3.78 12.45
C GLU A 281 -28.17 -4.34 13.87
N VAL A 282 -29.22 -4.33 14.70
CA VAL A 282 -29.23 -4.88 16.06
C VAL A 282 -30.39 -5.87 16.17
N ARG A 283 -30.09 -7.16 16.32
CA ARG A 283 -31.09 -8.23 16.42
C ARG A 283 -31.70 -8.31 17.82
N GLU A 284 -30.87 -8.20 18.84
CA GLU A 284 -31.25 -8.31 20.24
C GLU A 284 -30.38 -7.38 21.10
N TRP A 285 -30.94 -6.84 22.18
CA TRP A 285 -30.14 -6.37 23.31
C TRP A 285 -30.52 -7.15 24.57
N ARG A 286 -29.54 -7.42 25.44
CA ARG A 286 -29.74 -8.19 26.68
C ARG A 286 -28.90 -7.64 27.82
N PHE A 287 -29.49 -7.53 28.99
CA PHE A 287 -28.83 -7.14 30.24
C PHE A 287 -28.62 -8.38 31.09
N ALA A 288 -27.38 -8.64 31.50
CA ALA A 288 -27.03 -9.70 32.43
C ALA A 288 -26.42 -9.06 33.69
N PRO A 289 -27.15 -9.05 34.83
CA PRO A 289 -26.68 -8.42 36.05
C PRO A 289 -25.52 -9.20 36.70
N ALA A 290 -24.63 -8.47 37.39
CA ALA A 290 -23.54 -9.04 38.18
C ALA A 290 -23.33 -8.22 39.48
N SER A 291 -22.52 -8.73 40.40
CA SER A 291 -22.17 -7.96 41.60
C SER A 291 -21.42 -6.68 41.22
N GLY A 292 -21.90 -5.53 41.70
CA GLY A 292 -21.30 -4.21 41.43
C GLY A 292 -21.50 -3.67 40.00
N GLY A 293 -22.32 -4.32 39.17
CA GLY A 293 -22.47 -3.95 37.77
C GLY A 293 -23.26 -4.95 36.92
N GLY A 294 -22.79 -5.17 35.69
CA GLY A 294 -23.35 -6.16 34.78
C GLY A 294 -22.87 -5.96 33.36
N THR A 295 -23.42 -6.75 32.44
CA THR A 295 -23.14 -6.62 31.01
C THR A 295 -24.39 -6.27 30.22
N VAL A 296 -24.21 -5.45 29.19
CA VAL A 296 -25.20 -5.20 28.14
C VAL A 296 -24.63 -5.76 26.84
N THR A 297 -25.30 -6.76 26.26
CA THR A 297 -24.93 -7.32 24.95
C THR A 297 -25.85 -6.75 23.88
N LEU A 298 -25.29 -6.25 22.79
CA LEU A 298 -25.97 -5.88 21.55
C LEU A 298 -25.60 -6.91 20.47
N LEU A 299 -26.54 -7.77 20.10
CA LEU A 299 -26.34 -8.81 19.10
C LEU A 299 -26.51 -8.23 17.69
N THR A 300 -25.51 -8.36 16.83
CA THR A 300 -25.52 -7.84 15.45
C THR A 300 -25.56 -8.98 14.42
N PRO A 301 -26.06 -8.73 13.19
CA PRO A 301 -26.02 -9.73 12.11
C PRO A 301 -24.62 -9.98 11.55
N THR A 302 -23.72 -9.01 11.71
CA THR A 302 -22.35 -9.03 11.19
C THR A 302 -21.36 -8.85 12.34
N PRO A 303 -20.18 -9.50 12.30
CA PRO A 303 -19.13 -9.28 13.28
C PRO A 303 -18.74 -7.80 13.40
N LEU A 304 -18.33 -7.39 14.60
CA LEU A 304 -17.79 -6.06 14.85
C LEU A 304 -16.27 -6.13 15.05
N GLY A 305 -15.55 -5.24 14.38
CA GLY A 305 -14.14 -5.02 14.62
C GLY A 305 -13.92 -4.02 15.75
N VAL A 306 -12.66 -3.80 16.14
CA VAL A 306 -12.31 -2.76 17.13
C VAL A 306 -12.63 -1.35 16.62
N ARG A 307 -12.61 -1.16 15.29
CA ARG A 307 -12.81 0.13 14.62
C ARG A 307 -13.82 0.09 13.48
N SER A 308 -14.64 -0.96 13.38
CA SER A 308 -15.59 -1.11 12.27
C SER A 308 -16.88 -1.82 12.67
N GLY A 309 -17.95 -1.55 11.94
CA GLY A 309 -19.30 -2.02 12.21
C GLY A 309 -20.05 -1.21 13.27
N TRP A 310 -19.33 -0.36 14.01
CA TRP A 310 -19.88 0.46 15.09
C TRP A 310 -19.00 1.67 15.39
N ARG A 311 -19.53 2.61 16.17
CA ARG A 311 -18.78 3.66 16.87
C ARG A 311 -19.53 4.07 18.12
N ALA A 312 -18.84 4.69 19.08
CA ALA A 312 -19.49 5.23 20.25
C ALA A 312 -18.92 6.57 20.70
N GLN A 313 -19.75 7.31 21.44
CA GLN A 313 -19.39 8.56 22.06
C GLN A 313 -20.10 8.70 23.40
N LEU A 314 -19.38 9.16 24.41
CA LEU A 314 -19.98 9.59 25.66
C LEU A 314 -20.35 11.08 25.54
N LEU A 315 -21.64 11.38 25.60
CA LEU A 315 -22.15 12.75 25.60
C LEU A 315 -22.49 13.19 27.03
N PRO A 316 -22.33 14.50 27.34
CA PRO A 316 -22.77 15.05 28.62
C PRO A 316 -24.27 14.88 28.81
N PRO A 317 -24.79 15.08 30.03
CA PRO A 317 -26.22 15.02 30.29
C PRO A 317 -27.00 16.02 29.43
N ALA A 318 -28.20 15.62 29.01
CA ALA A 318 -29.15 16.56 28.39
C ALA A 318 -29.79 17.44 29.46
N SER A 319 -30.29 18.62 29.08
CA SER A 319 -31.00 19.51 30.00
C SER A 319 -32.12 18.75 30.74
N GLY A 320 -32.11 18.83 32.08
CA GLY A 320 -33.07 18.12 32.94
C GLY A 320 -32.69 16.68 33.31
N SER A 321 -31.53 16.17 32.89
CA SER A 321 -30.98 14.87 33.32
C SER A 321 -29.61 15.02 33.96
N ALA A 322 -29.30 14.18 34.95
CA ALA A 322 -27.97 14.04 35.51
C ALA A 322 -27.14 12.92 34.84
N ALA A 323 -27.77 12.10 33.99
CA ALA A 323 -27.13 10.95 33.36
C ALA A 323 -26.40 11.35 32.07
N TYR A 324 -25.15 10.90 31.94
CA TYR A 324 -24.42 10.96 30.68
C TYR A 324 -25.01 9.97 29.69
N ARG A 325 -24.77 10.17 28.40
CA ARG A 325 -25.35 9.35 27.34
C ARG A 325 -24.23 8.65 26.60
N LEU A 326 -24.08 7.35 26.80
CA LEU A 326 -23.23 6.53 25.95
C LEU A 326 -24.02 6.20 24.68
N VAL A 327 -23.72 6.93 23.60
CA VAL A 327 -24.34 6.78 22.29
C VAL A 327 -23.51 5.82 21.46
N ILE A 328 -24.14 4.79 20.93
CA ILE A 328 -23.50 3.74 20.13
C ILE A 328 -24.25 3.64 18.81
N ASP A 329 -23.58 3.90 17.70
CA ASP A 329 -24.14 3.70 16.36
C ASP A 329 -23.63 2.37 15.81
N LEU A 330 -24.54 1.55 15.30
CA LEU A 330 -24.24 0.26 14.69
C LEU A 330 -24.71 0.25 13.24
N SER A 331 -23.81 -0.15 12.34
CA SER A 331 -24.08 -0.32 10.92
C SER A 331 -22.98 -1.19 10.31
N PRO A 332 -23.31 -2.20 9.49
CA PRO A 332 -22.29 -2.98 8.80
C PRO A 332 -21.47 -2.14 7.80
N ALA A 333 -21.96 -0.94 7.44
CA ALA A 333 -21.27 0.00 6.57
C ALA A 333 -20.30 0.94 7.32
N LEU A 334 -20.22 0.92 8.66
CA LEU A 334 -19.23 1.74 9.37
C LEU A 334 -17.82 1.15 9.20
N ALA A 335 -16.90 1.93 8.62
CA ALA A 335 -15.50 1.57 8.42
C ALA A 335 -14.56 2.32 9.38
N ASP A 336 -13.29 1.93 9.37
CA ASP A 336 -12.24 2.63 10.11
C ASP A 336 -11.86 3.93 9.38
N LEU A 337 -12.19 5.07 10.00
CA LEU A 337 -11.89 6.41 9.49
C LEU A 337 -10.68 7.05 10.19
N THR A 338 -9.96 6.27 11.00
CA THR A 338 -8.85 6.84 11.77
C THR A 338 -7.70 7.20 10.85
N PRO A 339 -7.11 8.41 10.95
CA PRO A 339 -6.03 8.82 10.08
C PRO A 339 -4.84 7.85 10.16
N LEU A 340 -4.37 7.37 9.00
CA LEU A 340 -3.13 6.60 8.95
C LEU A 340 -1.94 7.54 9.26
N PRO A 341 -1.09 7.23 10.25
CA PRO A 341 0.17 7.96 10.45
C PRO A 341 1.10 7.71 9.27
N ALA A 342 2.02 8.65 8.99
CA ALA A 342 2.93 8.56 7.85
C ALA A 342 3.74 7.25 7.81
N THR A 343 4.09 6.69 8.97
CA THR A 343 4.79 5.41 9.12
C THR A 343 3.98 4.20 8.66
N GLU A 344 2.65 4.28 8.71
CA GLU A 344 1.75 3.23 8.24
C GLU A 344 1.36 3.42 6.76
N ARG A 345 1.59 4.61 6.18
CA ARG A 345 1.36 4.94 4.77
C ARG A 345 2.54 4.54 3.87
N VAL A 346 3.16 3.40 4.15
CA VAL A 346 4.32 2.92 3.40
C VAL A 346 4.08 1.48 2.96
N VAL A 347 4.43 1.19 1.71
CA VAL A 347 4.41 -0.16 1.15
C VAL A 347 5.86 -0.61 1.00
N ALA A 348 6.18 -1.78 1.55
CA ALA A 348 7.53 -2.33 1.44
C ALA A 348 7.90 -2.60 -0.02
N SER A 349 9.20 -2.56 -0.34
CA SER A 349 9.72 -2.74 -1.69
C SER A 349 9.21 -4.01 -2.38
N VAL A 350 8.98 -3.91 -3.69
CA VAL A 350 8.74 -5.05 -4.59
C VAL A 350 10.02 -5.37 -5.38
N PRO A 351 10.58 -6.58 -5.26
CA PRO A 351 11.77 -6.96 -6.02
C PRO A 351 11.59 -6.77 -7.55
N PRO A 352 12.64 -6.39 -8.29
CA PRO A 352 12.54 -6.28 -9.73
C PRO A 352 12.37 -7.65 -10.38
N VAL A 353 11.74 -7.69 -11.55
CA VAL A 353 11.43 -8.90 -12.31
C VAL A 353 12.33 -9.02 -13.53
N LEU A 354 12.49 -10.24 -14.05
CA LEU A 354 13.23 -10.48 -15.29
C LEU A 354 12.48 -9.84 -16.47
N ALA A 355 13.19 -9.07 -17.30
CA ALA A 355 12.64 -8.54 -18.53
C ALA A 355 12.27 -9.70 -19.47
N THR A 356 10.98 -9.85 -19.78
CA THR A 356 10.51 -10.84 -20.77
C THR A 356 10.78 -10.27 -22.16
N ARG A 357 11.94 -10.60 -22.77
CA ARG A 357 12.14 -10.32 -24.21
C ARG A 357 11.49 -11.45 -25.01
N GLY A 358 10.60 -11.09 -25.94
CA GLY A 358 10.09 -12.03 -26.94
C GLY A 358 11.25 -12.63 -27.73
N THR A 359 11.36 -13.96 -27.70
CA THR A 359 12.15 -14.85 -28.58
C THR A 359 13.37 -14.24 -29.30
N ALA A 360 14.55 -14.27 -28.66
CA ALA A 360 15.89 -14.52 -29.24
C ALA A 360 16.94 -14.33 -28.11
N ILE A 361 17.52 -15.40 -27.55
CA ILE A 361 18.83 -15.97 -27.91
C ILE A 361 20.00 -14.98 -27.72
N LEU A 362 20.88 -15.32 -26.76
CA LEU A 362 22.25 -14.82 -26.55
C LEU A 362 22.46 -13.38 -26.04
N ALA A 363 22.15 -13.13 -24.76
CA ALA A 363 22.94 -12.15 -23.98
C ALA A 363 22.99 -12.60 -22.51
N LEU A 364 24.20 -12.88 -22.01
CA LEU A 364 24.54 -13.33 -20.66
C LEU A 364 24.33 -12.26 -19.56
N SER A 365 23.30 -11.42 -19.69
CA SER A 365 22.91 -10.48 -18.64
C SER A 365 21.39 -10.48 -18.48
N ALA A 366 20.90 -11.11 -17.41
CA ALA A 366 19.54 -10.95 -16.96
C ALA A 366 19.29 -9.46 -16.71
N SER A 367 18.52 -8.81 -17.57
CA SER A 367 18.10 -7.42 -17.37
C SER A 367 16.89 -7.45 -16.44
N TYR A 368 17.08 -6.97 -15.21
CA TYR A 368 16.00 -6.80 -14.25
C TYR A 368 15.32 -5.45 -14.48
N VAL A 369 13.99 -5.45 -14.47
CA VAL A 369 13.16 -4.25 -14.64
C VAL A 369 12.16 -4.14 -13.50
N ARG A 370 11.62 -2.94 -13.31
CA ARG A 370 10.52 -2.74 -12.35
C ARG A 370 9.31 -3.57 -12.80
N PRO A 371 8.57 -4.20 -11.89
CA PRO A 371 7.28 -4.77 -12.23
C PRO A 371 6.35 -3.65 -12.70
N ARG A 372 5.61 -3.89 -13.77
CA ARG A 372 4.65 -2.96 -14.37
C ARG A 372 3.23 -3.37 -14.02
N VAL A 373 2.46 -2.45 -13.45
CA VAL A 373 1.06 -2.66 -13.06
C VAL A 373 0.19 -1.57 -13.70
N VAL A 374 -0.93 -1.98 -14.28
CA VAL A 374 -1.94 -1.05 -14.78
C VAL A 374 -2.99 -0.81 -13.70
N ILE A 375 -3.24 0.46 -13.39
CA ILE A 375 -4.32 0.90 -12.52
C ILE A 375 -5.32 1.66 -13.38
N ASP A 376 -6.52 1.11 -13.48
CA ASP A 376 -7.62 1.72 -14.20
C ASP A 376 -8.53 2.50 -13.25
N ALA A 377 -8.53 3.83 -13.37
CA ALA A 377 -9.50 4.67 -12.68
C ALA A 377 -10.80 4.67 -13.47
N GLY A 378 -11.81 3.92 -13.02
CA GLY A 378 -13.09 3.76 -13.72
C GLY A 378 -13.74 5.10 -14.11
N HIS A 379 -14.47 5.11 -15.23
CA HIS A 379 -15.21 6.28 -15.74
C HIS A 379 -14.30 7.49 -16.06
N GLY A 380 -14.84 8.71 -16.08
CA GLY A 380 -14.10 9.95 -16.37
C GLY A 380 -14.66 10.72 -17.56
N GLY A 381 -14.39 12.02 -17.61
CA GLY A 381 -14.96 12.93 -18.59
C GLY A 381 -16.49 12.94 -18.49
N ARG A 382 -17.17 12.74 -19.62
CA ARG A 382 -18.63 12.77 -19.73
C ARG A 382 -19.33 11.60 -19.04
N ASP A 383 -18.60 10.54 -18.71
CA ASP A 383 -19.12 9.42 -17.96
C ASP A 383 -18.87 9.63 -16.47
N PRO A 384 -19.89 10.02 -15.68
CA PRO A 384 -19.74 10.24 -14.25
C PRO A 384 -19.62 8.93 -13.44
N GLY A 385 -19.96 7.79 -14.07
CA GLY A 385 -20.26 6.55 -13.35
C GLY A 385 -21.49 6.69 -12.45
N ALA A 386 -21.50 5.95 -11.35
CA ALA A 386 -22.54 6.02 -10.34
C ALA A 386 -22.57 7.40 -9.66
N VAL A 387 -23.77 7.99 -9.61
CA VAL A 387 -24.04 9.27 -8.95
C VAL A 387 -24.94 9.03 -7.74
N GLY A 388 -24.45 9.39 -6.56
CA GLY A 388 -25.15 9.22 -5.30
C GLY A 388 -24.63 10.20 -4.25
N THR A 389 -24.18 9.69 -3.12
CA THR A 389 -23.48 10.51 -2.11
C THR A 389 -22.18 11.11 -2.67
N ILE A 390 -21.54 10.43 -3.60
CA ILE A 390 -20.38 10.92 -4.37
C ILE A 390 -20.62 10.70 -5.86
N VAL A 391 -19.77 11.32 -6.68
CA VAL A 391 -19.64 11.02 -8.11
C VAL A 391 -18.50 10.03 -8.30
N GLU A 392 -18.78 8.84 -8.83
CA GLU A 392 -17.83 7.73 -8.92
C GLU A 392 -16.50 8.13 -9.58
N LYS A 393 -16.54 8.82 -10.74
CA LYS A 393 -15.33 9.19 -11.49
C LYS A 393 -14.30 10.01 -10.68
N GLU A 394 -14.76 10.78 -9.70
CA GLU A 394 -13.91 11.63 -8.86
C GLU A 394 -13.18 10.76 -7.83
N VAL A 395 -13.92 9.88 -7.17
CA VAL A 395 -13.37 8.98 -6.13
C VAL A 395 -12.42 7.96 -6.74
N THR A 396 -12.76 7.37 -7.89
CA THR A 396 -11.90 6.37 -8.56
C THR A 396 -10.57 6.98 -8.99
N LEU A 397 -10.56 8.22 -9.52
CA LEU A 397 -9.34 8.95 -9.85
C LEU A 397 -8.51 9.24 -8.60
N ALA A 398 -9.16 9.74 -7.56
CA ALA A 398 -8.51 10.12 -6.32
C ALA A 398 -7.82 8.92 -5.65
N VAL A 399 -8.44 7.73 -5.67
CA VAL A 399 -7.84 6.50 -5.15
C VAL A 399 -6.73 5.99 -6.08
N ALA A 400 -6.92 6.01 -7.40
CA ALA A 400 -5.90 5.54 -8.35
C ALA A 400 -4.58 6.32 -8.24
N LEU A 401 -4.63 7.64 -8.07
CA LEU A 401 -3.44 8.48 -7.86
C LEU A 401 -2.70 8.11 -6.56
N ARG A 402 -3.43 7.88 -5.46
CA ARG A 402 -2.84 7.42 -4.19
C ARG A 402 -2.17 6.05 -4.33
N VAL A 403 -2.83 5.11 -5.01
CA VAL A 403 -2.28 3.78 -5.28
C VAL A 403 -1.01 3.87 -6.12
N ARG A 404 -1.00 4.72 -7.16
CA ARG A 404 0.20 5.00 -7.96
C ARG A 404 1.35 5.45 -7.07
N ASP A 405 1.12 6.42 -6.20
CA ASP A 405 2.20 7.01 -5.39
C ASP A 405 2.81 5.97 -4.42
N LEU A 406 1.96 5.18 -3.76
CA LEU A 406 2.39 4.09 -2.87
C LEU A 406 3.21 3.01 -3.60
N LEU A 407 2.73 2.57 -4.77
CA LEU A 407 3.39 1.51 -5.55
C LEU A 407 4.67 2.01 -6.23
N SER A 408 4.68 3.26 -6.71
CA SER A 408 5.87 3.87 -7.31
C SER A 408 7.00 4.00 -6.27
N ALA A 409 6.66 4.41 -5.05
CA ALA A 409 7.60 4.43 -3.92
C ALA A 409 8.10 3.01 -3.57
N ALA A 410 7.28 1.99 -3.78
CA ALA A 410 7.64 0.58 -3.60
C ALA A 410 8.40 -0.04 -4.79
N GLY A 411 8.78 0.73 -5.80
CA GLY A 411 9.60 0.26 -6.94
C GLY A 411 8.81 -0.36 -8.09
N VAL A 412 7.50 -0.18 -8.14
CA VAL A 412 6.61 -0.65 -9.22
C VAL A 412 6.47 0.46 -10.27
N GLU A 413 6.55 0.10 -11.55
CA GLU A 413 6.13 0.98 -12.65
C GLU A 413 4.60 0.96 -12.74
N VAL A 414 3.96 2.09 -12.44
CA VAL A 414 2.50 2.20 -12.47
C VAL A 414 2.05 2.92 -13.72
N VAL A 415 1.12 2.31 -14.45
CA VAL A 415 0.47 2.90 -15.62
C VAL A 415 -0.98 3.16 -15.29
N LEU A 416 -1.35 4.43 -15.28
CA LEU A 416 -2.75 4.83 -15.10
C LEU A 416 -3.46 4.83 -16.45
N THR A 417 -4.69 4.31 -16.52
CA THR A 417 -5.53 4.51 -17.72
C THR A 417 -5.85 5.99 -17.91
N ARG A 418 -6.09 6.72 -16.81
CA ARG A 418 -6.20 8.18 -16.77
C ARG A 418 -5.63 8.73 -15.46
N ASP A 419 -5.06 9.92 -15.54
CA ASP A 419 -4.49 10.69 -14.43
C ASP A 419 -5.17 12.06 -14.28
N SER A 420 -6.21 12.32 -15.09
CA SER A 420 -7.08 13.48 -15.02
C SER A 420 -8.54 13.07 -15.23
N ASP A 421 -9.47 14.02 -15.12
CA ASP A 421 -10.87 13.78 -15.45
C ASP A 421 -11.08 13.75 -16.98
N ARG A 422 -10.92 12.56 -17.56
CA ARG A 422 -11.12 12.30 -18.99
C ARG A 422 -11.61 10.87 -19.22
N GLU A 423 -12.40 10.68 -20.25
CA GLU A 423 -12.61 9.38 -20.88
C GLU A 423 -11.46 9.08 -21.87
N LEU A 424 -11.21 7.81 -22.18
CA LEU A 424 -10.29 7.45 -23.27
C LEU A 424 -10.95 7.55 -24.64
N HIS A 425 -12.28 7.47 -24.67
CA HIS A 425 -13.07 7.57 -25.89
C HIS A 425 -14.53 7.93 -25.58
N PRO A 426 -15.23 8.73 -26.40
CA PRO A 426 -16.63 9.13 -26.17
C PRO A 426 -17.65 7.99 -26.30
N VAL A 427 -17.30 6.93 -27.03
CA VAL A 427 -18.11 5.71 -27.11
C VAL A 427 -17.70 4.76 -25.99
N LYS A 428 -18.61 4.50 -25.04
CA LYS A 428 -18.35 3.71 -23.83
C LYS A 428 -17.78 2.32 -24.10
N SER A 429 -18.26 1.61 -25.11
CA SER A 429 -17.75 0.28 -25.46
C SER A 429 -16.29 0.34 -25.91
N THR A 430 -15.92 1.35 -26.70
CA THR A 430 -14.54 1.60 -27.13
C THR A 430 -13.65 2.06 -25.97
N ASP A 431 -14.15 2.94 -25.09
CA ASP A 431 -13.44 3.36 -23.87
C ASP A 431 -13.04 2.16 -23.01
N LEU A 432 -14.00 1.27 -22.73
CA LEU A 432 -13.73 0.04 -21.96
C LEU A 432 -12.73 -0.90 -22.66
N GLN A 433 -12.76 -0.99 -23.98
CA GLN A 433 -11.79 -1.78 -24.75
C GLN A 433 -10.38 -1.17 -24.68
N LEU A 434 -10.25 0.15 -24.79
CA LEU A 434 -8.97 0.85 -24.68
C LEU A 434 -8.36 0.70 -23.28
N ARG A 435 -9.18 0.76 -22.22
CA ARG A 435 -8.74 0.49 -20.84
C ARG A 435 -8.19 -0.92 -20.70
N ALA A 436 -8.96 -1.93 -21.13
CA ALA A 436 -8.54 -3.33 -21.07
C ALA A 436 -7.25 -3.59 -21.87
N ALA A 437 -7.08 -2.90 -23.01
CA ALA A 437 -5.92 -3.04 -23.89
C ALA A 437 -4.60 -2.54 -23.26
N GLN A 438 -4.64 -1.77 -22.16
CA GLN A 438 -3.44 -1.34 -21.44
C GLN A 438 -2.70 -2.52 -20.78
N GLY A 439 -3.37 -3.65 -20.56
CA GLY A 439 -2.76 -4.92 -20.15
C GLY A 439 -1.92 -5.57 -21.25
N THR A 440 -0.87 -4.88 -21.70
CA THR A 440 0.03 -5.30 -22.77
C THR A 440 1.04 -6.36 -22.30
N PRO A 441 1.69 -7.11 -23.21
CA PRO A 441 2.83 -7.96 -22.86
C PRO A 441 3.87 -7.20 -22.03
N GLY A 442 4.38 -7.84 -20.97
CA GLY A 442 5.28 -7.22 -20.00
C GLY A 442 4.59 -6.58 -18.79
N THR A 443 3.26 -6.42 -18.80
CA THR A 443 2.47 -6.01 -17.62
C THR A 443 2.24 -7.22 -16.72
N GLN A 444 2.42 -7.06 -15.40
CA GLN A 444 2.21 -8.14 -14.45
C GLN A 444 0.76 -8.24 -13.99
N LEU A 445 0.07 -7.10 -13.81
CA LEU A 445 -1.27 -7.03 -13.23
C LEU A 445 -2.10 -5.89 -13.84
N PHE A 446 -3.41 -6.06 -13.88
CA PHE A 446 -4.39 -5.03 -14.20
C PHE A 446 -5.41 -4.90 -13.05
N VAL A 447 -5.59 -3.71 -12.50
CA VAL A 447 -6.55 -3.47 -11.41
C VAL A 447 -7.43 -2.27 -11.77
N SER A 448 -8.73 -2.50 -11.90
CA SER A 448 -9.73 -1.44 -12.13
C SER A 448 -10.41 -1.05 -10.83
N ILE A 449 -10.59 0.24 -10.58
CA ILE A 449 -11.13 0.80 -9.34
C ILE A 449 -12.47 1.47 -9.67
N HIS A 450 -13.52 1.04 -8.96
CA HIS A 450 -14.91 1.46 -9.15
C HIS A 450 -15.63 1.68 -7.81
N VAL A 451 -16.78 2.35 -7.87
CA VAL A 451 -17.72 2.51 -6.75
C VAL A 451 -19.09 2.04 -7.18
N ASN A 452 -19.67 1.13 -6.41
CA ASN A 452 -20.92 0.50 -6.78
C ASN A 452 -22.12 1.37 -6.39
N ALA A 453 -23.29 1.04 -6.93
CA ALA A 453 -24.57 1.59 -6.52
C ALA A 453 -25.69 0.55 -6.70
N MET A 454 -26.70 0.66 -5.86
CA MET A 454 -27.97 -0.05 -6.01
C MET A 454 -29.12 0.94 -6.22
N ASP A 455 -30.24 0.46 -6.75
CA ASP A 455 -31.46 1.26 -6.85
C ASP A 455 -31.98 1.71 -5.48
N ALA A 456 -32.68 2.85 -5.45
CA ALA A 456 -33.15 3.47 -4.20
C ALA A 456 -33.95 2.52 -3.30
N SER A 457 -34.77 1.63 -3.88
CA SER A 457 -35.57 0.64 -3.14
C SER A 457 -34.74 -0.45 -2.44
N THR A 458 -33.49 -0.64 -2.85
CA THR A 458 -32.59 -1.68 -2.33
C THR A 458 -31.25 -1.13 -1.83
N ALA A 459 -31.09 0.19 -1.80
CA ALA A 459 -29.86 0.90 -1.47
C ALA A 459 -29.23 0.45 -0.15
N LEU A 460 -30.04 0.14 0.87
CA LEU A 460 -29.56 -0.31 2.18
C LEU A 460 -28.91 -1.71 2.18
N ARG A 461 -28.97 -2.45 1.08
CA ARG A 461 -28.33 -3.77 0.92
C ARG A 461 -26.93 -3.70 0.30
N GLY A 462 -26.58 -2.55 -0.28
CA GLY A 462 -25.30 -2.31 -0.93
C GLY A 462 -24.36 -1.61 0.03
N TYR A 463 -23.42 -2.33 0.62
CA TYR A 463 -22.39 -1.74 1.49
C TYR A 463 -21.17 -2.64 1.54
N GLY A 464 -20.00 -2.03 1.75
CA GLY A 464 -18.74 -2.72 1.87
C GLY A 464 -18.10 -3.04 0.51
N ILE A 465 -17.01 -3.79 0.56
CA ILE A 465 -16.10 -3.99 -0.58
C ILE A 465 -16.39 -5.33 -1.25
N GLU A 466 -16.47 -5.35 -2.58
CA GLU A 466 -16.44 -6.56 -3.40
C GLU A 466 -15.37 -6.48 -4.48
N THR A 467 -14.84 -7.63 -4.88
CA THR A 467 -13.83 -7.70 -5.93
C THR A 467 -14.27 -8.66 -7.02
N TRP A 468 -14.39 -8.15 -8.22
CA TRP A 468 -14.77 -8.86 -9.44
C TRP A 468 -13.54 -9.38 -10.17
N TRP A 469 -13.65 -10.58 -10.71
CA TRP A 469 -12.62 -11.20 -11.55
C TRP A 469 -13.24 -11.97 -12.70
N ASN A 470 -12.45 -12.20 -13.74
CA ASN A 470 -12.84 -13.01 -14.89
C ASN A 470 -11.94 -14.26 -14.99
N PRO A 471 -12.52 -15.46 -15.25
CA PRO A 471 -11.75 -16.71 -15.36
C PRO A 471 -10.83 -16.81 -16.59
N ASN A 472 -10.86 -15.85 -17.50
CA ASN A 472 -10.03 -15.86 -18.71
C ASN A 472 -8.51 -15.82 -18.44
N HIS A 473 -8.08 -15.37 -17.26
CA HIS A 473 -6.71 -15.57 -16.78
C HIS A 473 -6.72 -16.37 -15.47
N PRO A 474 -5.98 -17.49 -15.36
CA PRO A 474 -6.09 -18.43 -14.23
C PRO A 474 -5.76 -17.79 -12.87
N GLN A 475 -4.92 -16.77 -12.86
CA GLN A 475 -4.51 -16.07 -11.65
C GLN A 475 -5.40 -14.88 -11.25
N SER A 476 -6.42 -14.52 -12.03
CA SER A 476 -7.29 -13.37 -11.71
C SER A 476 -8.07 -13.57 -10.40
N SER A 477 -8.48 -14.81 -10.09
CA SER A 477 -9.12 -15.14 -8.81
C SER A 477 -8.16 -14.95 -7.63
N ALA A 478 -6.90 -15.36 -7.77
CA ALA A 478 -5.88 -15.18 -6.75
C ALA A 478 -5.62 -13.68 -6.50
N LEU A 479 -5.43 -12.89 -7.57
CA LEU A 479 -5.30 -11.44 -7.47
C LEU A 479 -6.49 -10.82 -6.74
N ALA A 480 -7.72 -11.15 -7.16
CA ALA A 480 -8.94 -10.62 -6.55
C ALA A 480 -9.03 -10.96 -5.05
N GLY A 481 -8.67 -12.19 -4.66
CA GLY A 481 -8.60 -12.61 -3.26
C GLY A 481 -7.61 -11.80 -2.43
N LEU A 482 -6.42 -11.51 -2.98
CA LEU A 482 -5.40 -10.70 -2.31
C LEU A 482 -5.87 -9.25 -2.11
N LEU A 483 -6.43 -8.64 -3.15
CA LEU A 483 -6.98 -7.28 -3.10
C LEU A 483 -8.12 -7.17 -2.08
N GLN A 484 -9.12 -8.06 -2.16
CA GLN A 484 -10.26 -8.10 -1.26
C GLN A 484 -9.82 -8.18 0.20
N ARG A 485 -8.92 -9.13 0.51
CA ARG A 485 -8.47 -9.37 1.88
C ARG A 485 -7.73 -8.15 2.44
N GLN A 486 -6.79 -7.58 1.68
CA GLN A 486 -5.99 -6.45 2.16
C GLN A 486 -6.83 -5.18 2.32
N MET A 487 -7.74 -4.88 1.38
CA MET A 487 -8.66 -3.76 1.53
C MET A 487 -9.54 -3.90 2.77
N VAL A 488 -10.16 -5.07 2.99
CA VAL A 488 -11.00 -5.32 4.17
C VAL A 488 -10.19 -5.23 5.46
N ALA A 489 -8.96 -5.74 5.49
CA ALA A 489 -8.11 -5.68 6.68
C ALA A 489 -7.73 -4.24 7.09
N VAL A 490 -7.39 -3.39 6.12
CA VAL A 490 -6.95 -2.01 6.37
C VAL A 490 -8.12 -1.06 6.63
N THR A 491 -9.24 -1.26 5.93
CA THR A 491 -10.42 -0.37 6.05
C THR A 491 -11.39 -0.81 7.14
N GLY A 492 -11.37 -2.09 7.52
CA GLY A 492 -12.40 -2.70 8.36
C GLY A 492 -13.78 -2.76 7.70
N ALA A 493 -13.92 -2.36 6.43
CA ALA A 493 -15.18 -2.37 5.72
C ALA A 493 -15.73 -3.81 5.58
N PHE A 494 -17.06 -3.93 5.50
CA PHE A 494 -17.69 -5.23 5.34
C PHE A 494 -17.20 -5.94 4.06
N SER A 495 -16.82 -7.21 4.18
CA SER A 495 -16.42 -8.02 3.02
C SER A 495 -17.66 -8.59 2.35
N ARG A 496 -17.90 -8.20 1.10
CA ARG A 496 -18.91 -8.83 0.23
C ARG A 496 -18.33 -9.96 -0.61
N GLY A 497 -17.03 -10.21 -0.51
CA GLY A 497 -16.31 -11.31 -1.13
C GLY A 497 -16.06 -11.13 -2.63
N LEU A 498 -15.65 -12.24 -3.26
CA LEU A 498 -15.28 -12.27 -4.68
C LEU A 498 -16.51 -12.53 -5.56
N LYS A 499 -16.53 -11.89 -6.74
CA LYS A 499 -17.61 -12.01 -7.72
C LYS A 499 -17.05 -12.39 -9.10
N ASN A 500 -17.74 -13.29 -9.79
CA ASN A 500 -17.38 -13.71 -11.16
C ASN A 500 -18.59 -14.12 -12.00
N SER A 501 -19.80 -13.79 -11.55
CA SER A 501 -21.06 -14.14 -12.23
C SER A 501 -21.34 -13.28 -13.46
N GLN A 502 -20.55 -12.22 -13.67
CA GLN A 502 -20.67 -11.32 -14.81
C GLN A 502 -19.33 -11.22 -15.54
N SER A 503 -19.41 -11.13 -16.86
CA SER A 503 -18.24 -10.89 -17.69
C SER A 503 -18.08 -9.39 -17.87
N LEU A 504 -17.38 -8.71 -16.96
CA LEU A 504 -17.16 -7.26 -17.05
C LEU A 504 -16.23 -6.92 -18.22
N SER A 505 -16.63 -5.95 -19.06
CA SER A 505 -15.93 -5.66 -20.33
C SER A 505 -14.45 -5.32 -20.13
N VAL A 506 -14.10 -4.60 -19.06
CA VAL A 506 -12.71 -4.22 -18.76
C VAL A 506 -11.83 -5.41 -18.36
N LEU A 507 -12.44 -6.49 -17.84
CA LEU A 507 -11.74 -7.72 -17.43
C LEU A 507 -11.77 -8.81 -18.52
N ARG A 508 -12.78 -8.78 -19.39
CA ARG A 508 -13.13 -9.88 -20.30
C ARG A 508 -11.99 -10.31 -21.22
N ASN A 509 -11.19 -9.38 -21.70
CA ASN A 509 -10.13 -9.69 -22.67
C ASN A 509 -8.72 -9.49 -22.10
N SER A 510 -8.60 -9.37 -20.78
CA SER A 510 -7.29 -9.18 -20.17
C SER A 510 -6.40 -10.41 -20.39
N ARG A 511 -5.21 -10.17 -20.93
CA ARG A 511 -4.16 -11.20 -21.11
C ARG A 511 -3.23 -11.31 -19.90
N VAL A 512 -3.50 -10.54 -18.86
CA VAL A 512 -2.78 -10.52 -17.59
C VAL A 512 -3.77 -10.76 -16.44
N PRO A 513 -3.34 -11.18 -15.24
CA PRO A 513 -4.21 -11.26 -14.07
C PRO A 513 -4.92 -9.92 -13.87
N ALA A 514 -6.24 -9.96 -13.83
CA ALA A 514 -7.09 -8.76 -13.81
C ALA A 514 -8.22 -8.86 -12.79
N ALA A 515 -8.43 -7.77 -12.06
CA ALA A 515 -9.52 -7.63 -11.12
C ALA A 515 -10.13 -6.22 -11.20
N LEU A 516 -11.41 -6.12 -10.88
CA LEU A 516 -12.11 -4.85 -10.67
C LEU A 516 -12.57 -4.81 -9.21
N VAL A 517 -12.24 -3.74 -8.50
CA VAL A 517 -12.65 -3.55 -7.11
C VAL A 517 -13.80 -2.55 -7.05
N GLU A 518 -14.84 -2.91 -6.31
CA GLU A 518 -15.89 -2.00 -5.90
C GLU A 518 -15.61 -1.62 -4.45
N ILE A 519 -15.14 -0.39 -4.23
CA ILE A 519 -14.59 0.02 -2.93
C ILE A 519 -15.65 0.45 -1.91
N GLY A 520 -16.93 0.39 -2.28
CA GLY A 520 -18.07 0.79 -1.46
C GLY A 520 -19.28 1.09 -2.34
N TYR A 521 -20.36 1.58 -1.72
CA TYR A 521 -21.62 1.87 -2.41
C TYR A 521 -22.06 3.33 -2.22
N THR A 522 -22.00 4.14 -3.29
CA THR A 522 -22.42 5.56 -3.25
C THR A 522 -23.91 5.75 -2.94
N SER A 523 -24.72 4.74 -3.25
CA SER A 523 -26.15 4.70 -2.97
C SER A 523 -26.49 4.49 -1.49
N HIS A 524 -25.58 3.94 -0.69
CA HIS A 524 -25.85 3.65 0.72
C HIS A 524 -25.47 4.83 1.60
N PRO A 525 -26.37 5.29 2.49
CA PRO A 525 -26.17 6.53 3.25
C PRO A 525 -24.91 6.53 4.12
N VAL A 526 -24.61 5.42 4.80
CA VAL A 526 -23.40 5.30 5.65
C VAL A 526 -22.14 5.06 4.80
N ASP A 527 -22.17 4.14 3.86
CA ASP A 527 -20.99 3.82 3.03
C ASP A 527 -20.60 4.99 2.11
N GLY A 528 -21.58 5.72 1.59
CA GLY A 528 -21.38 6.97 0.87
C GLY A 528 -20.63 8.04 1.68
N LEU A 529 -20.80 8.09 3.00
CA LEU A 529 -20.01 8.98 3.86
C LEU A 529 -18.56 8.51 4.01
N ASN A 530 -18.30 7.20 4.05
CA ASN A 530 -16.93 6.68 4.02
C ASN A 530 -16.22 7.13 2.74
N LEU A 531 -16.91 7.05 1.59
CA LEU A 531 -16.37 7.43 0.28
C LEU A 531 -16.08 8.93 0.13
N ARG A 532 -16.63 9.78 1.00
CA ARG A 532 -16.27 11.20 1.09
C ARG A 532 -15.07 11.46 2.01
N ASP A 533 -14.73 10.52 2.88
CA ASP A 533 -13.70 10.70 3.91
C ASP A 533 -12.29 10.40 3.34
N ALA A 534 -11.39 11.38 3.43
CA ALA A 534 -10.04 11.23 2.90
C ALA A 534 -9.23 10.12 3.61
N ASN A 535 -9.44 9.88 4.91
CA ASN A 535 -8.75 8.82 5.64
C ASN A 535 -9.20 7.44 5.18
N TYR A 536 -10.49 7.29 4.86
CA TYR A 536 -10.99 6.06 4.26
C TYR A 536 -10.37 5.82 2.88
N LEU A 537 -10.31 6.85 2.02
CA LEU A 537 -9.68 6.71 0.70
C LEU A 537 -8.18 6.38 0.79
N ASP A 538 -7.46 6.95 1.76
CA ASP A 538 -6.06 6.61 2.04
C ASP A 538 -5.90 5.13 2.47
N ARG A 539 -6.83 4.62 3.27
CA ARG A 539 -6.87 3.21 3.71
C ARG A 539 -7.20 2.25 2.57
N VAL A 540 -8.16 2.60 1.72
CA VAL A 540 -8.47 1.83 0.50
C VAL A 540 -7.24 1.75 -0.40
N ALA A 541 -6.57 2.88 -0.64
CA ALA A 541 -5.36 2.93 -1.46
C ALA A 541 -4.22 2.08 -0.87
N LEU A 542 -4.00 2.14 0.45
CA LEU A 542 -3.03 1.30 1.14
C LEU A 542 -3.37 -0.19 1.00
N GLY A 543 -4.63 -0.58 1.23
CA GLY A 543 -5.09 -1.96 1.07
C GLY A 543 -4.89 -2.49 -0.36
N LEU A 544 -5.21 -1.69 -1.37
CA LEU A 544 -4.95 -2.02 -2.77
C LEU A 544 -3.46 -2.21 -3.05
N ALA A 545 -2.63 -1.27 -2.62
CA ALA A 545 -1.19 -1.33 -2.85
C ALA A 545 -0.54 -2.52 -2.13
N LEU A 546 -0.99 -2.87 -0.93
CA LEU A 546 -0.56 -4.08 -0.20
C LEU A 546 -0.99 -5.36 -0.94
N GLY A 547 -2.22 -5.43 -1.45
CA GLY A 547 -2.71 -6.57 -2.22
C GLY A 547 -1.96 -6.76 -3.54
N ILE A 548 -1.68 -5.66 -4.25
CA ILE A 548 -0.87 -5.65 -5.47
C ILE A 548 0.56 -6.10 -5.17
N ARG A 549 1.18 -5.54 -4.14
CA ARG A 549 2.51 -5.96 -3.70
C ARG A 549 2.54 -7.44 -3.38
N GLU A 550 1.58 -7.93 -2.60
CA GLU A 550 1.51 -9.33 -2.22
C GLU A 550 1.40 -10.24 -3.45
N ALA A 551 0.58 -9.85 -4.43
CA ALA A 551 0.47 -10.56 -5.71
C ALA A 551 1.82 -10.63 -6.44
N LEU A 552 2.53 -9.51 -6.55
CA LEU A 552 3.83 -9.44 -7.22
C LEU A 552 4.90 -10.31 -6.52
N VAL A 553 4.99 -10.27 -5.18
CA VAL A 553 6.02 -11.03 -4.44
C VAL A 553 5.69 -12.52 -4.29
N SER A 554 4.42 -12.89 -4.36
CA SER A 554 3.98 -14.30 -4.33
C SER A 554 3.94 -14.95 -5.72
N GLY A 555 4.25 -14.20 -6.78
CA GLY A 555 4.30 -14.71 -8.15
C GLY A 555 2.95 -14.75 -8.87
N VAL A 556 1.89 -14.15 -8.30
CA VAL A 556 0.62 -13.90 -9.00
C VAL A 556 0.87 -12.79 -10.04
N THR A 557 1.29 -13.18 -11.25
CA THR A 557 1.69 -12.30 -12.35
C THR A 557 1.51 -13.03 -13.68
N ALA A 558 1.31 -12.32 -14.79
CA ALA A 558 1.10 -12.93 -16.11
C ALA A 558 2.09 -14.05 -16.53
N GLY A 559 3.34 -14.05 -16.01
CA GLY A 559 4.34 -15.09 -16.27
C GLY A 559 4.52 -16.12 -15.14
N GLY A 560 3.79 -16.01 -14.04
CA GLY A 560 3.90 -16.91 -12.90
C GLY A 560 3.12 -18.21 -13.08
N PRO A 561 3.45 -19.28 -12.33
CA PRO A 561 2.71 -20.52 -12.38
C PRO A 561 1.25 -20.31 -11.96
N ALA A 562 0.33 -21.07 -12.55
CA ALA A 562 -1.07 -21.02 -12.16
C ALA A 562 -1.22 -21.45 -10.69
N VAL A 563 -1.86 -20.59 -9.89
CA VAL A 563 -2.21 -20.89 -8.50
C VAL A 563 -3.65 -21.40 -8.47
N ALA A 564 -3.94 -22.38 -7.61
CA ALA A 564 -5.30 -22.89 -7.44
C ALA A 564 -6.26 -21.73 -7.08
N PRO A 565 -7.48 -21.71 -7.66
CA PRO A 565 -8.44 -20.64 -7.38
C PRO A 565 -8.79 -20.60 -5.89
N VAL A 566 -8.88 -19.40 -5.34
CA VAL A 566 -9.35 -19.20 -3.96
C VAL A 566 -10.81 -19.64 -3.90
N ALA A 567 -11.13 -20.59 -3.02
CA ALA A 567 -12.50 -21.04 -2.80
C ALA A 567 -13.40 -19.85 -2.44
N LYS A 568 -14.65 -19.84 -2.93
CA LYS A 568 -15.63 -18.81 -2.57
C LYS A 568 -15.74 -18.77 -1.05
N GLN A 569 -15.41 -17.65 -0.42
CA GLN A 569 -15.80 -17.43 0.97
C GLN A 569 -17.33 -17.33 1.02
N PRO A 570 -17.98 -18.01 1.99
CA PRO A 570 -19.43 -18.08 2.10
C PRO A 570 -20.09 -16.73 2.31
#